data_AF-A0A6G3X597-F1
#
_entry.id   AF-A0A6G3X597-F1
#
_cell.length_a   1.000
_cell.length_b   1.000
_cell.length_c   1.000
_cell.angle_alpha   90.00
_cell.angle_beta   90.00
_cell.angle_gamma   90.00
#
_symmetry.space_group_name_H-M   'P 1'
#
loop_
_entity.id
_entity.type
_entity.pdbx_description
1 polymer ?
#
loop_
_entity_poly.entity_id
_entity_poly.type
_entity_poly.pdbx_seq_one_letter_code
_entity_poly.pdbx_strand_id
1 'polypeptide(L)'
;MMWNFLVSGLLTGTTVVLYDGSPGYPDVSAQWRVAEQTGATLFGTSAAYVMACRKADIHPGRDFDLSRVQCVATTGSPLPPDGFRWLHDEVAEDLWIASVSGGTDVCSCFA
;
A
#
# COMPACT_ATOMS: atom_id res chain seq x y z
N MET A 1 1.22 2.61 15.31
CA MET A 1 2.09 1.41 15.33
C MET A 1 2.75 1.07 13.99
N MET A 2 2.18 1.39 12.82
CA MET A 2 2.69 0.88 11.52
C MET A 2 4.17 1.18 11.23
N TRP A 3 4.70 2.31 11.68
CA TRP A 3 6.13 2.57 11.57
C TRP A 3 6.99 1.55 12.34
N ASN A 4 6.60 1.20 13.58
CA ASN A 4 7.30 0.19 14.38
C ASN A 4 7.26 -1.19 13.68
N PHE A 5 6.11 -1.56 13.14
CA PHE A 5 5.94 -2.83 12.42
C PHE A 5 6.75 -2.86 11.11
N LEU A 6 6.83 -1.74 10.39
CA LEU A 6 7.71 -1.59 9.23
C LEU A 6 9.17 -1.82 9.61
N VAL A 7 9.67 -1.15 10.66
CA VAL A 7 11.05 -1.31 11.14
C VAL A 7 11.34 -2.77 11.51
N SER A 8 10.38 -3.48 12.11
CA SER A 8 10.51 -4.90 12.41
C SER A 8 10.68 -5.79 11.17
N GLY A 9 10.40 -5.32 9.95
CA GLY A 9 10.74 -6.02 8.71
C GLY A 9 12.23 -6.40 8.64
N LEU A 10 13.11 -5.60 9.24
CA LEU A 10 14.54 -5.89 9.35
C LEU A 10 14.83 -7.21 10.09
N LEU A 11 13.95 -7.67 10.99
CA LEU A 11 14.09 -8.94 11.70
C LEU A 11 14.00 -10.15 10.75
N THR A 12 13.42 -9.98 9.56
CA THR A 12 13.31 -11.01 8.53
C THR A 12 14.35 -10.86 7.41
N GLY A 13 15.30 -9.93 7.54
CA GLY A 13 16.25 -9.59 6.48
C GLY A 13 15.63 -8.81 5.32
N THR A 14 14.41 -8.30 5.47
CA THR A 14 13.71 -7.53 4.44
C THR A 14 14.23 -6.11 4.36
N THR A 15 14.37 -5.57 3.14
CA THR A 15 14.62 -4.14 2.92
C THR A 15 13.36 -3.32 3.22
N VAL A 16 13.47 -2.32 4.09
CA VAL A 16 12.36 -1.41 4.43
C VAL A 16 12.47 -0.12 3.62
N VAL A 17 11.34 0.37 3.11
CA VAL A 17 11.26 1.64 2.39
C VAL A 17 10.81 2.73 3.35
N LEU A 18 11.60 3.79 3.48
CA LEU A 18 11.26 4.97 4.27
C LEU A 18 10.91 6.12 3.33
N TYR A 19 9.74 6.71 3.52
CA TYR A 19 9.28 7.86 2.76
C TYR A 19 8.91 9.00 3.72
N ASP A 20 9.62 10.13 3.58
CA ASP A 20 9.35 11.36 4.31
C ASP A 20 8.71 12.37 3.35
N GLY A 21 7.38 12.37 3.29
CA GLY A 21 6.65 13.22 2.37
C GLY A 21 5.14 13.09 2.50
N SER A 22 4.43 14.02 1.86
CA SER A 22 2.97 14.00 1.81
C SER A 22 2.48 12.90 0.85
N PRO A 23 1.43 12.14 1.21
CA PRO A 23 0.86 11.13 0.32
C PRO A 23 0.25 11.70 -0.96
N GLY A 24 0.06 13.02 -1.05
CA GLY A 24 -0.53 13.71 -2.19
C GLY A 24 0.34 14.78 -2.82
N TYR A 25 1.66 14.75 -2.60
CA TYR A 25 2.59 15.72 -3.19
C TYR A 25 3.65 15.02 -4.08
N PRO A 26 3.91 15.50 -5.31
CA PRO A 26 3.27 16.65 -5.98
C PRO A 26 1.80 16.41 -6.38
N ASP A 27 1.33 15.16 -6.31
CA ASP A 27 -0.02 14.75 -6.64
C ASP A 27 -0.40 13.45 -5.90
N VAL A 28 -1.66 13.00 -5.99
CA VAL A 28 -2.18 11.84 -5.26
C VAL A 28 -1.56 10.50 -5.68
N SER A 29 -0.77 10.43 -6.75
CA SER A 29 0.00 9.23 -7.13
C SER A 29 1.33 9.05 -6.38
N ALA A 30 1.66 9.95 -5.44
CA ALA A 30 2.97 9.98 -4.80
C ALA A 30 3.42 8.65 -4.18
N GLN A 31 2.54 7.91 -3.51
CA GLN A 31 2.94 6.63 -2.91
C GLN A 31 3.17 5.54 -3.97
N TRP A 32 2.41 5.54 -5.06
CA TRP A 32 2.65 4.62 -6.20
C TRP A 32 4.01 4.87 -6.83
N ARG A 33 4.38 6.15 -6.99
CA ARG A 33 5.71 6.55 -7.46
C ARG A 33 6.83 6.06 -6.54
N VAL A 34 6.63 6.12 -5.22
CA VAL A 34 7.58 5.55 -4.24
C VAL A 34 7.68 4.03 -4.40
N ALA A 35 6.57 3.33 -4.57
CA ALA A 35 6.56 1.88 -4.77
C ALA A 35 7.35 1.46 -6.03
N GLU A 36 7.14 2.16 -7.15
CA GLU A 36 7.90 1.97 -8.39
C GLU A 36 9.41 2.24 -8.18
N GLN A 37 9.76 3.44 -7.71
CA GLN A 37 11.17 3.89 -7.59
C GLN A 37 12.01 3.01 -6.66
N THR A 38 11.36 2.35 -5.70
CA THR A 38 12.02 1.49 -4.71
C THR A 38 11.89 0.01 -5.04
N GLY A 39 11.09 -0.37 -6.03
CA GLY A 39 10.79 -1.75 -6.38
C GLY A 39 10.13 -2.51 -5.23
N ALA A 40 9.20 -1.86 -4.51
CA ALA A 40 8.51 -2.44 -3.38
C ALA A 40 7.71 -3.69 -3.77
N THR A 41 7.80 -4.75 -2.95
CA THR A 41 7.06 -6.01 -3.17
C THR A 41 5.79 -6.12 -2.32
N LEU A 42 5.78 -5.46 -1.15
CA LEU A 42 4.62 -5.27 -0.30
C LEU A 42 4.40 -3.78 -0.09
N PHE A 43 3.27 -3.26 -0.56
CA PHE A 43 2.90 -1.86 -0.44
C PHE A 43 1.78 -1.69 0.58
N GLY A 44 2.12 -1.14 1.76
CA GLY A 44 1.16 -0.84 2.82
C GLY A 44 0.62 0.58 2.74
N THR A 45 -0.70 0.74 2.69
CA THR A 45 -1.37 2.06 2.65
C THR A 45 -2.72 2.05 3.40
N SER A 46 -3.54 3.08 3.21
CA SER A 46 -4.90 3.17 3.75
C SER A 46 -5.96 2.95 2.68
N ALA A 47 -7.11 2.39 3.05
CA ALA A 47 -8.27 2.30 2.17
C ALA A 47 -8.69 3.69 1.62
N ALA A 48 -8.55 4.74 2.43
CA ALA A 48 -8.84 6.11 2.02
C ALA A 48 -7.92 6.59 0.88
N TYR A 49 -6.63 6.25 0.92
CA TYR A 49 -5.68 6.59 -0.14
C TYR A 49 -6.01 5.87 -1.45
N VAL A 50 -6.34 4.57 -1.39
CA VAL A 50 -6.79 3.78 -2.56
C VAL A 50 -8.02 4.43 -3.19
N MET A 51 -9.04 4.75 -2.38
CA MET A 51 -10.25 5.39 -2.88
C MET A 51 -10.02 6.82 -3.40
N ALA A 52 -9.06 7.56 -2.83
CA ALA A 52 -8.67 8.87 -3.33
C ALA A 52 -7.98 8.77 -4.71
N CYS A 53 -7.09 7.80 -4.92
CA CYS A 53 -6.47 7.54 -6.21
C CYS A 53 -7.52 7.18 -7.26
N ARG A 54 -8.43 6.26 -6.94
CA ARG A 54 -9.54 5.90 -7.82
C ARG A 54 -10.41 7.11 -8.18
N LYS A 55 -10.79 7.91 -7.18
CA LYS A 55 -11.63 9.11 -7.41
C LYS A 55 -10.92 10.15 -8.29
N ALA A 56 -9.59 10.22 -8.22
CA ALA A 56 -8.76 11.11 -9.01
C ALA A 56 -8.36 10.53 -10.38
N ASP A 57 -8.94 9.38 -10.78
CA ASP A 57 -8.69 8.74 -12.08
C ASP A 57 -7.21 8.40 -12.31
N ILE A 58 -6.53 7.96 -11.25
CA ILE A 58 -5.15 7.46 -11.33
C ILE A 58 -5.18 6.01 -11.86
N HIS A 59 -4.26 5.68 -12.76
CA HIS A 59 -4.11 4.35 -13.33
C HIS A 59 -2.74 3.75 -12.98
N PRO A 60 -2.56 3.22 -11.76
CA PRO A 60 -1.24 2.88 -11.25
C PRO A 60 -0.45 1.87 -12.11
N GLY A 61 -1.06 0.78 -12.59
CA GLY A 61 -0.36 -0.21 -13.42
C GLY A 61 -0.19 0.20 -14.88
N ARG A 62 -0.87 1.26 -15.33
CA ARG A 62 -0.59 1.89 -16.64
C ARG A 62 0.58 2.87 -16.55
N ASP A 63 0.60 3.68 -15.49
CA ASP A 63 1.46 4.86 -15.38
C ASP A 63 2.77 4.60 -14.62
N PHE A 64 2.86 3.49 -13.88
CA PHE A 64 4.04 3.11 -13.09
C PHE A 64 4.43 1.65 -13.33
N ASP A 65 5.72 1.34 -13.31
CA ASP A 65 6.20 -0.05 -13.28
C ASP A 65 6.02 -0.66 -11.88
N LEU A 66 4.88 -1.33 -11.70
CA LEU A 66 4.54 -2.04 -10.48
C LEU A 66 4.74 -3.56 -10.59
N SER A 67 5.50 -4.04 -11.58
CA SER A 67 5.72 -5.46 -11.85
C SER A 67 6.30 -6.27 -10.67
N ARG A 68 6.87 -5.57 -9.68
CA ARG A 68 7.41 -6.17 -8.45
C ARG A 68 6.42 -6.24 -7.30
N VAL A 69 5.32 -5.49 -7.34
CA VAL A 69 4.31 -5.46 -6.28
C VAL A 69 3.53 -6.76 -6.29
N GLN A 70 3.64 -7.52 -5.21
CA GLN A 70 2.95 -8.81 -5.02
C GLN A 70 1.77 -8.68 -4.06
N CYS A 71 1.82 -7.71 -3.16
CA CYS A 71 0.80 -7.48 -2.16
C CYS A 71 0.56 -5.99 -1.92
N VAL A 72 -0.72 -5.60 -1.92
CA VAL A 72 -1.17 -4.30 -1.40
C VAL A 72 -1.91 -4.54 -0.09
N ALA A 73 -1.38 -4.01 1.00
CA ALA A 73 -1.96 -4.14 2.32
C ALA A 73 -2.66 -2.84 2.72
N THR A 74 -3.89 -2.95 3.25
CA THR A 74 -4.61 -1.83 3.85
C THR A 74 -4.87 -2.07 5.32
N THR A 75 -4.82 -1.00 6.12
CA THR A 75 -5.11 -1.05 7.56
C THR A 75 -6.05 0.08 7.99
N GLY A 76 -6.74 -0.11 9.10
CA GLY A 76 -7.72 0.84 9.63
C GLY A 76 -9.11 0.50 9.14
N SER A 77 -9.73 1.38 8.35
CA SER A 77 -11.04 1.07 7.77
C SER A 77 -10.93 -0.01 6.68
N PRO A 78 -11.91 -0.92 6.56
CA PRO A 78 -11.91 -1.90 5.48
C PRO A 78 -12.00 -1.22 4.11
N LEU A 79 -11.29 -1.76 3.13
CA LEU A 79 -11.41 -1.33 1.74
C LEU A 79 -12.76 -1.80 1.18
N PRO A 80 -13.57 -0.95 0.54
CA PRO A 80 -14.85 -1.37 -0.01
C PRO A 80 -14.68 -2.26 -1.25
N PRO A 81 -15.68 -3.07 -1.62
CA PRO A 81 -15.56 -4.05 -2.72
C PRO A 81 -15.19 -3.45 -4.08
N ASP A 82 -15.60 -2.22 -4.36
CA ASP A 82 -15.21 -1.49 -5.57
C ASP A 82 -13.76 -1.00 -5.53
N GLY A 83 -13.22 -0.69 -4.36
CA GLY A 83 -11.79 -0.46 -4.15
C GLY A 83 -10.95 -1.72 -4.35
N PHE A 84 -11.43 -2.88 -3.86
CA PHE A 84 -10.79 -4.19 -4.11
C PHE A 84 -10.71 -4.50 -5.62
N ARG A 85 -11.83 -4.35 -6.34
CA ARG A 85 -11.87 -4.56 -7.80
C ARG A 85 -10.92 -3.61 -8.53
N TRP A 86 -10.95 -2.33 -8.18
CA TRP A 86 -10.06 -1.33 -8.79
C TRP A 86 -8.59 -1.68 -8.63
N LEU A 87 -8.15 -2.18 -7.47
CA LEU A 87 -6.76 -2.62 -7.29
C LEU A 87 -6.41 -3.83 -8.17
N HIS A 88 -7.29 -4.81 -8.30
CA HIS A 88 -7.05 -5.95 -9.19
C HIS A 88 -6.99 -5.53 -10.66
N ASP A 89 -7.92 -4.66 -11.09
CA ASP A 89 -8.01 -4.20 -12.48
C ASP A 89 -6.83 -3.28 -12.85
N GLU A 90 -6.39 -2.42 -11.93
CA GLU A 90 -5.39 -1.38 -12.22
C GLU A 90 -3.96 -1.75 -11.86
N VAL A 91 -3.72 -2.69 -10.93
CA VAL A 91 -2.36 -3.03 -10.48
C VAL A 91 -1.95 -4.40 -11.01
N ALA A 92 -2.71 -5.45 -10.68
CA ALA A 92 -2.51 -6.80 -11.21
C ALA A 92 -3.70 -7.72 -10.86
N GLU A 93 -4.10 -8.58 -11.80
CA GLU A 93 -5.22 -9.52 -11.63
C GLU A 93 -4.98 -10.49 -10.46
N ASP A 94 -3.76 -10.99 -10.31
CA ASP A 94 -3.33 -11.94 -9.27
C ASP A 94 -2.79 -11.28 -7.99
N LEU A 95 -2.98 -9.96 -7.84
CA LEU A 95 -2.52 -9.20 -6.68
C LEU A 95 -3.12 -9.74 -5.37
N TRP A 96 -2.29 -10.01 -4.37
CA TRP A 96 -2.80 -10.26 -3.03
C TRP A 96 -3.18 -8.94 -2.35
N ILE A 97 -4.48 -8.73 -2.14
CA ILE A 97 -4.97 -7.58 -1.36
C ILE A 97 -5.18 -8.01 0.09
N ALA A 98 -4.30 -7.56 0.98
CA ALA A 98 -4.36 -7.89 2.40
C ALA A 98 -5.11 -6.81 3.19
N SER A 99 -6.02 -7.24 4.07
CA SER A 99 -6.69 -6.36 5.04
C SER A 99 -6.18 -6.69 6.43
N VAL A 100 -5.46 -5.77 7.07
CA VAL A 100 -4.90 -5.94 8.41
C VAL A 100 -5.52 -4.96 9.40
N SER A 101 -5.50 -5.32 10.69
CA SER A 101 -6.10 -4.50 11.76
C SER A 101 -5.11 -4.34 12.92
N GLY A 102 -4.03 -3.61 12.66
CA GLY A 102 -2.98 -3.38 13.67
C GLY A 102 -3.41 -2.39 14.75
N GLY A 103 -3.04 -2.67 16.00
CA GLY A 103 -3.35 -1.85 17.18
C GLY A 103 -2.09 -1.41 17.92
N THR A 104 -2.17 -0.25 18.58
CA THR A 104 -1.04 0.28 19.37
C THR A 104 -0.83 -0.51 20.66
N ASP A 105 -1.90 -1.05 21.25
CA ASP A 105 -1.90 -1.76 22.54
C ASP A 105 -0.90 -2.92 22.58
N VAL A 106 -0.76 -3.66 21.48
CA VAL A 106 0.14 -4.82 21.37
C VAL A 106 1.11 -4.74 20.19
N CYS A 107 1.16 -3.59 19.50
CA CYS A 107 2.00 -3.34 18.32
C CYS A 107 1.89 -4.45 17.24
N SER A 108 0.71 -5.05 17.09
CA SER A 108 0.41 -6.18 16.20
C SER A 108 -1.09 -6.22 15.88
N CYS A 109 -1.54 -7.31 15.24
CA CYS A 109 -2.95 -7.65 15.02
C CYS A 109 -3.33 -8.86 15.90
N PHE A 110 -4.61 -8.98 16.27
CA PHE A 110 -5.13 -10.23 16.84
C PHE A 110 -5.38 -11.28 15.74
N ALA A 111 -5.35 -12.56 16.14
CA ALA A 111 -5.60 -13.71 15.27
C ALA A 111 -7.11 -13.96 15.07
#